data_AF-A0A9X3NDE8-F1
#
_entry.id   AF-A0A9X3NDE8-F1
#
_cell.length_a   1.000
_cell.length_b   1.000
_cell.length_c   1.000
_cell.angle_alpha   90.00
_cell.angle_beta   90.00
_cell.angle_gamma   90.00
#
_symmetry.space_group_name_H-M   'P 1'
#
loop_
_entity.id
_entity.type
_entity.pdbx_description
1 polymer ?
#
loop_
_entity_poly.entity_id
_entity_poly.type
_entity_poly.pdbx_seq_one_letter_code
_entity_poly.pdbx_strand_id
1 'polypeptide(L)' 'MSDRTARSDVKANPRSDLPDCGVCAGDVPPLIGQILTGTGLTLAQAAELLASGDALHGLTSVQRRIVEEYVERS' A
#
# COMPACT_ATOMS: atom_id res chain seq x y z
N MET A 1 -27.57 -57.79 21.81
CA MET A 1 -27.23 -57.06 20.57
C MET A 1 -27.56 -55.59 20.85
N SER A 2 -26.78 -54.87 21.66
CA SER A 2 -25.59 -54.10 21.26
C SER A 2 -25.75 -53.47 19.88
N ASP A 3 -25.94 -52.15 19.79
CA ASP A 3 -24.83 -51.32 19.34
C ASP A 3 -25.01 -49.83 19.64
N ARG A 4 -23.89 -49.20 19.97
CA ARG A 4 -23.73 -47.78 20.31
C ARG A 4 -23.53 -47.00 19.02
N THR A 5 -24.44 -46.12 18.63
CA THR A 5 -24.14 -45.15 17.57
C THR A 5 -23.54 -43.89 18.19
N ALA A 6 -22.22 -43.89 18.27
CA ALA A 6 -21.42 -42.75 18.70
C ALA A 6 -20.72 -42.10 17.51
N ARG A 7 -20.67 -40.75 17.56
CA ARG A 7 -19.68 -39.83 16.98
C ARG A 7 -19.80 -39.42 15.51
N SER A 8 -20.33 -38.20 15.35
CA SER A 8 -19.65 -37.04 14.75
C SER A 8 -18.53 -37.28 13.73
N ASP A 9 -18.91 -37.28 12.45
CA ASP A 9 -18.01 -36.96 11.34
C ASP A 9 -18.15 -35.47 10.99
N VAL A 10 -17.57 -34.60 11.82
CA VAL A 10 -17.18 -33.26 11.36
C VAL A 10 -16.08 -33.48 10.34
N LYS A 11 -16.46 -33.52 9.06
CA LYS A 11 -15.52 -33.59 7.95
C LYS A 11 -14.63 -32.35 8.00
N ALA A 12 -13.37 -32.58 8.30
CA ALA A 12 -12.34 -31.56 8.42
C ALA A 12 -12.31 -30.66 7.17
N ASN A 13 -12.29 -29.36 7.44
CA ASN A 13 -12.09 -28.27 6.50
C ASN A 13 -10.77 -28.49 5.73
N PRO A 14 -10.76 -28.59 4.39
CA PRO A 14 -9.52 -28.61 3.65
C PRO A 14 -8.85 -27.24 3.85
N ARG A 15 -7.61 -27.27 4.29
CA ARG A 15 -6.83 -26.07 4.58
C ARG A 15 -6.78 -25.19 3.34
N SER A 16 -7.48 -24.06 3.40
CA SER A 16 -7.20 -22.89 2.57
C SER A 16 -5.92 -22.24 3.10
N ASP A 17 -4.79 -22.94 3.02
CA ASP A 17 -3.45 -22.38 3.21
C ASP A 17 -3.00 -21.73 1.88
N LEU A 18 -3.88 -20.95 1.24
CA LEU A 18 -3.34 -19.87 0.41
C LEU A 18 -2.80 -18.86 1.44
N PRO A 19 -1.51 -18.50 1.40
CA PRO A 19 -1.12 -17.28 2.09
C PRO A 19 -2.06 -16.22 1.55
N ASP A 20 -2.78 -15.51 2.43
CA ASP A 20 -3.46 -14.28 2.08
C ASP A 20 -2.43 -13.48 1.28
N CYS A 21 -2.57 -13.47 -0.06
CA CYS A 21 -1.67 -12.75 -0.93
C CYS A 21 -1.71 -11.32 -0.43
N GLY A 22 -0.61 -10.92 0.20
CA GLY A 22 -0.59 -9.83 1.15
C GLY A 22 -1.25 -8.58 0.57
N VAL A 23 -2.24 -8.08 1.30
CA VAL A 23 -2.69 -6.69 1.21
C VAL A 23 -3.28 -6.30 -0.16
N CYS A 24 -4.30 -7.00 -0.65
CA CYS A 24 -5.09 -6.51 -1.80
C CYS A 24 -6.05 -5.34 -1.47
N ALA A 25 -5.94 -4.72 -0.28
CA ALA A 25 -6.89 -3.72 0.22
C ALA A 25 -6.23 -2.49 0.88
N GLY A 26 -4.93 -2.29 0.68
CA GLY A 26 -4.26 -1.05 1.08
C GLY A 26 -4.24 -0.08 -0.08
N ASP A 27 -4.75 1.14 0.11
CA ASP A 27 -4.52 2.23 -0.84
C ASP A 27 -3.01 2.36 -1.09
N VAL A 28 -2.61 2.66 -2.33
CA VAL A 28 -1.19 2.72 -2.67
C VAL A 28 -0.56 3.85 -1.85
N PRO A 29 0.48 3.59 -1.05
CA PRO A 29 1.08 4.63 -0.22
C PRO A 29 1.58 5.78 -1.10
N PRO A 30 1.43 7.05 -0.68
CA PRO A 30 1.72 8.22 -1.52
C PRO A 30 3.20 8.36 -1.91
N LEU A 31 4.09 7.68 -1.18
CA LEU A 31 5.52 7.65 -1.40
C LEU A 31 6.04 6.23 -1.12
N ILE A 32 6.83 5.69 -2.05
CA ILE A 32 7.57 4.43 -1.87
C ILE A 32 9.05 4.72 -2.03
N GLY A 33 9.82 4.56 -0.94
CA GLY A 33 11.22 4.94 -0.92
C GLY A 33 11.39 6.45 -1.13
N GLN A 34 11.71 6.85 -2.36
CA GLN A 34 11.86 8.25 -2.78
C GLN A 34 10.95 8.63 -3.96
N ILE A 35 10.03 7.73 -4.36
CA ILE A 35 9.19 7.88 -5.55
C ILE A 35 7.76 8.20 -5.12
N LEU A 36 7.21 9.29 -5.64
CA LEU A 36 5.80 9.66 -5.50
C LEU A 36 4.96 8.74 -6.38
N THR A 37 4.11 7.95 -5.74
CA THR A 37 3.28 6.96 -6.44
C THR A 37 2.24 7.63 -7.32
N GLY A 38 1.91 7.02 -8.45
CA GLY A 38 0.95 7.60 -9.40
C GLY A 38 1.49 8.79 -10.23
N THR A 39 2.61 9.41 -9.85
CA THR A 39 3.27 10.47 -10.66
C THR A 39 4.52 9.97 -11.35
N GLY A 40 5.23 8.99 -10.76
CA GLY A 40 6.52 8.51 -11.25
C GLY A 40 7.68 9.46 -10.99
N LEU A 41 7.44 10.60 -10.32
CA LEU A 41 8.46 11.56 -9.94
C LEU A 41 9.17 11.12 -8.67
N THR A 42 10.48 11.39 -8.59
CA THR A 42 11.20 11.34 -7.32
C THR A 42 10.96 12.60 -6.50
N LEU A 43 11.21 12.53 -5.19
CA LEU A 43 11.16 13.71 -4.31
C LEU A 43 12.10 14.83 -4.77
N ALA A 44 13.32 14.49 -5.20
CA ALA A 44 14.28 15.47 -5.70
C ALA A 44 13.79 16.17 -6.98
N GLN A 45 13.26 15.41 -7.95
CA GLN A 45 12.71 15.99 -9.17
C GLN A 45 11.48 16.88 -8.88
N ALA A 46 10.60 16.43 -7.99
CA ALA A 46 9.45 17.23 -7.60
C ALA A 46 9.87 18.52 -6.84
N ALA A 47 10.92 18.45 -6.03
CA ALA A 47 11.50 19.62 -5.36
C ALA A 47 12.13 20.61 -6.36
N GLU A 48 12.85 20.13 -7.37
CA GLU A 48 13.41 20.97 -8.43
C GLU A 48 12.32 21.69 -9.24
N LEU A 49 11.24 20.99 -9.57
CA LEU A 49 10.08 21.58 -10.24
C LEU A 49 9.40 22.64 -9.36
N LEU A 50 9.22 22.35 -8.07
CA LEU A 50 8.66 23.30 -7.11
C LEU A 50 9.55 24.56 -7.00
N ALA A 51 10.86 24.39 -6.91
CA ALA A 51 11.82 25.49 -6.82
C ALA A 51 11.87 26.34 -8.10
N SER A 52 11.65 25.70 -9.25
CA SER A 52 11.56 26.38 -10.55
C SER A 52 10.24 27.13 -10.76
N GLY A 53 9.27 26.97 -9.84
CA GLY A 53 7.93 27.54 -9.95
C GLY A 53 7.02 26.77 -10.91
N ASP A 54 7.44 25.58 -11.35
CA ASP A 54 6.66 24.74 -12.24
C ASP A 54 5.50 24.09 -11.49
N ALA A 55 4.40 23.88 -12.22
CA ALA A 55 3.21 23.27 -11.67
C ALA A 55 3.40 21.76 -11.46
N LEU A 56 3.36 21.35 -10.18
CA LEU A 56 3.30 19.94 -9.77
C LEU A 56 1.89 19.36 -10.01
N HIS A 57 1.60 19.05 -11.28
CA HIS A 57 0.35 18.41 -11.69
C HIS A 57 0.28 16.95 -11.26
N GLY A 58 -0.91 16.49 -10.86
CA GLY A 58 -1.15 15.09 -10.52
C GLY A 58 -0.68 14.67 -9.12
N LEU A 59 -0.07 15.58 -8.34
CA LEU A 59 0.18 15.32 -6.93
C LEU A 59 -1.11 15.43 -6.13
N THR A 60 -1.35 14.44 -5.26
CA THR A 60 -2.32 14.58 -4.17
C THR A 60 -1.86 15.63 -3.17
N SER A 61 -2.79 16.13 -2.33
CA SER A 61 -2.45 17.08 -1.26
C SER A 61 -1.40 16.52 -0.29
N VAL A 62 -1.46 15.21 0.00
CA VAL A 62 -0.49 14.52 0.84
C VAL A 62 0.89 14.50 0.19
N GLN A 63 0.96 14.12 -1.09
CA GLN A 63 2.23 14.11 -1.84
C GLN A 63 2.86 15.49 -1.94
N ARG A 64 2.05 16.53 -2.18
CA ARG A 64 2.52 17.92 -2.19
C ARG A 64 3.16 18.30 -0.86
N ARG A 65 2.51 17.99 0.26
CA ARG A 65 3.06 18.26 1.60
C ARG A 65 4.38 17.54 1.84
N ILE A 66 4.52 16.30 1.38
CA ILE A 66 5.77 15.55 1.50
C ILE A 66 6.90 16.24 0.72
N VAL A 67 6.62 16.73 -0.50
CA VAL A 67 7.62 17.46 -1.31
C VAL A 67 8.02 18.77 -0.64
N GLU A 68 7.05 19.53 -0.12
CA GLU A 68 7.29 20.76 0.64
C GLU A 68 8.18 20.48 1.86
N GLU A 69 7.86 19.45 2.67
CA GLU A 69 8.67 19.06 3.83
C GLU A 69 10.07 18.58 3.44
N TYR A 70 10.21 17.90 2.30
CA TYR A 70 11.52 17.51 1.78
C TYR A 70 12.40 18.74 1.51
N VAL A 71 11.84 19.76 0.84
CA VAL A 71 12.54 21.02 0.53
C VAL A 71 12.96 21.75 1.81
N GLU A 72 12.10 21.80 2.83
CA GLU A 72 12.43 22.46 4.10
C GLU A 72 13.53 21.74 4.91
N ARG A 73 13.79 20.45 4.60
CA ARG A 73 14.76 19.61 5.32
C ARG A 73 16.08 19.41 4.57
N SER A 74 16.14 19.77 3.28
CA SER A 74 17.29 19.58 2.38
C SER A 74 18.14 20.82 2.26
#